data_AF-A0A443QAX7-F1
#
_entry.id   AF-A0A443QAX7-F1
#
_cell.length_a   1.000
_cell.length_b   1.000
_cell.length_c   1.000
_cell.angle_alpha   90.00
_cell.angle_beta   90.00
_cell.angle_gamma   90.00
#
_symmetry.space_group_name_H-M   'P 1'
#
loop_
_entity.id
_entity.type
_entity.pdbx_description
1 polymer ?
#
loop_
_entity_poly.entity_id
_entity_poly.type
_entity_poly.pdbx_seq_one_letter_code
_entity_poly.pdbx_strand_id
1 'polypeptide(L)'
;MKAAAWIVLFATLAVHALACVRGDWENDGIDCSDLCYDADILYAYIKVKLCYATTESVFHEAISYLYMKKYLKDEGIEDLYGFLSQLKTSLNYSLEQAKWMNNETRRKAQFKLDKMVANLGLPENIHTIEQLDKAFEPTGWISSENYVNAYRKMMKFHGKNKLRLVLNENKRRFTILKFEYTNN
;
A
#
# COMPACT_ATOMS: atom_id res chain seq x y z
N MET A 1 15.43 46.51 -28.81
CA MET A 1 14.37 46.51 -27.76
C MET A 1 13.34 45.37 -27.87
N LYS A 2 13.58 44.29 -28.64
CA LYS A 2 12.63 43.15 -28.73
C LYS A 2 12.98 41.96 -27.82
N ALA A 3 14.25 41.76 -27.45
CA ALA A 3 14.66 40.63 -26.61
C ALA A 3 14.16 40.68 -25.16
N ALA A 4 14.03 41.89 -24.58
CA ALA A 4 13.56 42.06 -23.21
C ALA A 4 12.09 41.63 -23.01
N ALA A 5 11.24 41.83 -24.03
CA ALA A 5 9.84 41.44 -23.97
C ALA A 5 9.66 39.92 -23.90
N TRP A 6 10.49 39.15 -24.63
CA TRP A 6 10.45 37.69 -24.59
C TRP A 6 10.95 37.12 -23.27
N ILE A 7 12.01 37.71 -22.69
CA ILE A 7 12.54 37.27 -21.39
C ILE A 7 11.51 37.49 -20.28
N VAL A 8 10.81 38.64 -20.30
CA VAL A 8 9.75 38.92 -19.33
C VAL A 8 8.58 37.94 -19.52
N LEU A 9 8.16 37.67 -20.76
CA LEU A 9 7.08 36.72 -21.04
C LEU A 9 7.42 35.29 -20.59
N PHE A 10 8.64 34.83 -20.87
CA PHE A 10 9.12 33.51 -20.44
C PHE A 10 9.27 33.42 -18.92
N ALA A 11 9.74 34.49 -18.26
CA ALA A 11 9.84 34.53 -16.81
C ALA A 11 8.46 34.49 -16.15
N THR A 12 7.47 35.22 -16.67
CA THR A 12 6.09 35.17 -16.15
C THR A 12 5.43 33.81 -16.38
N LEU A 13 5.64 33.17 -17.54
CA LEU A 13 5.12 31.84 -17.81
C LEU A 13 5.77 30.76 -16.93
N ALA A 14 7.09 30.86 -16.68
CA ALA A 14 7.80 29.93 -15.80
C ALA A 14 7.34 30.04 -14.34
N VAL A 15 7.06 31.26 -13.86
CA VAL A 15 6.56 31.48 -12.50
C VAL A 15 5.13 30.92 -12.34
N HIS A 16 4.26 31.09 -13.35
CA HIS A 16 2.91 30.51 -13.32
C HIS A 16 2.91 28.99 -13.43
N ALA A 17 3.80 28.41 -14.24
CA ALA A 17 3.97 26.96 -14.32
C ALA A 17 4.47 26.35 -13.00
N LEU A 18 5.40 27.03 -12.30
CA LEU A 18 5.84 26.59 -10.97
C LEU A 18 4.74 26.69 -9.91
N ALA A 19 3.85 27.68 -10.01
CA ALA A 19 2.72 27.83 -9.09
C ALA A 19 1.70 26.69 -9.23
N CYS A 20 1.37 26.27 -10.46
CA CYS A 20 0.43 25.16 -10.67
C CYS A 20 1.02 23.78 -10.25
N VAL A 21 2.34 23.60 -10.26
CA VAL A 21 3.01 22.38 -9.74
C VAL A 21 3.09 22.33 -8.20
N ARG A 22 3.14 23.49 -7.53
CA ARG A 22 3.25 23.56 -6.05
C ARG A 22 1.92 23.42 -5.32
N GLY A 23 0.79 23.61 -5.99
CA GLY A 23 -0.54 23.43 -5.40
C GLY A 23 -0.93 24.49 -4.36
N ASP A 24 -0.28 25.66 -4.38
CA ASP A 24 -0.66 26.81 -3.55
C ASP A 24 -1.78 27.58 -4.28
N TRP A 25 -3.04 27.31 -3.92
CA TRP A 25 -4.22 27.94 -4.53
C TRP A 25 -4.72 29.09 -3.67
N GLU A 26 -4.60 30.32 -4.15
CA GLU A 26 -5.47 31.39 -3.68
C GLU A 26 -5.85 32.34 -4.83
N ASN A 27 -7.07 32.14 -5.33
CA ASN A 27 -7.97 33.14 -5.94
C ASN A 27 -7.59 33.86 -7.24
N ASP A 28 -6.86 33.22 -8.17
CA ASP A 28 -6.87 33.66 -9.56
C ASP A 28 -7.61 32.63 -10.40
N GLY A 29 -8.78 32.99 -10.94
CA GLY A 29 -9.71 32.12 -11.69
C GLY A 29 -9.18 31.62 -13.04
N ILE A 30 -7.98 31.05 -13.06
CA ILE A 30 -7.34 30.42 -14.22
C ILE A 30 -7.50 28.90 -14.03
N ASP A 31 -8.30 28.28 -14.91
CA ASP A 31 -8.47 26.84 -14.94
C ASP A 31 -7.18 26.18 -15.48
N CYS A 32 -6.43 25.47 -14.63
CA CYS A 32 -5.23 24.74 -15.04
C CYS A 32 -5.54 23.58 -16.02
N SER A 33 -6.82 23.31 -16.35
CA SER A 33 -7.19 22.40 -17.43
C SER A 33 -6.64 22.85 -18.80
N ASP A 34 -6.47 24.16 -19.01
CA ASP A 34 -5.92 24.71 -20.26
C ASP A 34 -4.38 24.60 -20.36
N LEU A 35 -3.68 24.40 -19.23
CA LEU A 35 -2.24 24.10 -19.22
C LEU A 35 -1.94 22.61 -19.45
N CYS A 36 -2.96 21.77 -19.56
CA CYS A 36 -2.83 20.33 -19.82
C CYS A 36 -2.79 19.96 -21.32
N TYR A 37 -2.83 20.95 -22.21
CA TYR A 37 -2.79 20.72 -23.66
C TYR A 37 -1.39 20.47 -24.25
N ASP A 38 -0.32 20.60 -23.46
CA ASP A 38 0.99 20.13 -23.88
C ASP A 38 1.06 18.61 -23.72
N ALA A 39 1.04 17.90 -24.85
CA ALA A 39 1.16 16.44 -24.91
C ALA A 39 2.39 15.92 -24.14
N ASP A 40 3.45 16.71 -24.02
CA ASP A 40 4.64 16.39 -23.24
C ASP A 40 4.40 16.38 -21.72
N ILE A 41 3.55 17.27 -21.20
CA ILE A 41 3.17 17.30 -19.78
C ILE A 41 2.27 16.11 -19.46
N LEU A 42 1.27 15.84 -20.31
CA LEU A 42 0.39 14.67 -20.14
C LEU A 42 1.17 13.37 -20.25
N TYR A 43 2.12 13.27 -21.18
CA TYR A 43 2.98 12.11 -21.36
C TYR A 43 3.95 11.92 -20.19
N ALA A 44 4.53 13.00 -19.65
CA ALA A 44 5.33 12.95 -18.43
C ALA A 44 4.50 12.47 -17.22
N TYR A 45 3.28 12.97 -17.06
CA TYR A 45 2.37 12.55 -15.98
C TYR A 45 2.01 11.06 -16.07
N ILE A 46 1.64 10.57 -17.26
CA ILE A 46 1.34 9.14 -17.49
C ILE A 46 2.55 8.27 -17.17
N LYS A 47 3.75 8.69 -17.56
CA LYS A 47 5.01 7.99 -17.24
C LYS A 47 5.27 7.92 -15.74
N VAL A 48 5.14 9.03 -15.02
CA VAL A 48 5.34 9.07 -13.57
C VAL A 48 4.33 8.17 -12.87
N LYS A 49 3.06 8.21 -13.29
CA LYS A 49 2.01 7.34 -12.75
C LYS A 49 2.31 5.86 -12.99
N LEU A 50 2.80 5.50 -14.18
CA LEU A 50 3.19 4.14 -14.51
C LEU A 50 4.40 3.67 -13.68
N CYS A 51 5.41 4.52 -13.53
CA CYS A 51 6.57 4.24 -12.69
C CYS A 51 6.16 4.02 -11.23
N TYR A 52 5.33 4.91 -10.69
CA TYR A 52 4.79 4.77 -9.34
C TYR A 52 4.02 3.46 -9.18
N ALA A 53 3.07 3.17 -10.08
CA ALA A 53 2.26 1.96 -10.02
C ALA A 53 3.12 0.68 -10.08
N THR A 54 4.17 0.68 -10.90
CA THR A 54 5.04 -0.49 -11.01
C THR A 54 5.95 -0.65 -9.79
N THR A 55 6.51 0.45 -9.29
CA THR A 55 7.32 0.42 -8.07
C THR A 55 6.47 0.03 -6.87
N GLU A 56 5.24 0.55 -6.76
CA GLU A 56 4.30 0.19 -5.71
C GLU A 56 3.93 -1.29 -5.75
N SER A 57 3.64 -1.85 -6.93
CA SER A 57 3.36 -3.28 -7.06
C SER A 57 4.54 -4.18 -6.63
N VAL A 58 5.78 -3.69 -6.72
CA VAL A 58 6.99 -4.47 -6.47
C VAL A 58 7.54 -4.24 -5.06
N PHE A 59 7.39 -3.04 -4.52
CA PHE A 59 7.92 -2.60 -3.23
C PHE A 59 6.80 -2.14 -2.28
N HIS A 60 5.60 -2.73 -2.41
CA HIS A 60 4.42 -2.34 -1.66
C HIS A 60 4.71 -2.25 -0.15
N GLU A 61 5.36 -3.27 0.42
CA GLU A 61 5.67 -3.30 1.85
C GLU A 61 6.60 -2.14 2.28
N ALA A 62 7.59 -1.80 1.45
CA ALA A 62 8.53 -0.73 1.74
C ALA A 62 7.87 0.65 1.60
N ILE A 63 7.05 0.86 0.56
CA ILE A 63 6.30 2.11 0.38
C ILE A 63 5.29 2.29 1.51
N SER A 64 4.55 1.25 1.88
CA SER A 64 3.61 1.29 3.00
C SER A 64 4.31 1.63 4.32
N TYR A 65 5.50 1.06 4.58
CA TYR A 65 6.29 1.40 5.76
C TYR A 65 6.69 2.88 5.78
N LEU A 66 7.21 3.40 4.66
CA LEU A 66 7.59 4.81 4.53
C LEU A 66 6.38 5.74 4.66
N TYR A 67 5.23 5.36 4.09
CA TYR A 67 4.00 6.12 4.17
C TYR A 67 3.51 6.20 5.62
N MET A 68 3.44 5.06 6.31
CA MET A 68 3.02 5.00 7.71
C MET A 68 3.94 5.82 8.58
N LYS A 69 5.26 5.63 8.48
CA LYS A 69 6.25 6.39 9.26
C LYS A 69 6.17 7.90 9.04
N LYS A 70 5.79 8.34 7.83
CA LYS A 70 5.75 9.76 7.48
C LYS A 70 4.43 10.43 7.86
N TYR A 71 3.30 9.76 7.65
CA TYR A 71 1.98 10.38 7.73
C TYR A 71 1.12 9.87 8.87
N LEU A 72 1.35 8.64 9.35
CA LEU A 72 0.60 8.06 10.46
C LEU A 72 1.43 8.16 11.74
N LYS A 73 0.96 8.99 12.68
CA LYS A 73 1.49 9.01 14.05
C LYS A 73 0.98 7.78 14.80
N ASP A 74 1.69 7.39 15.85
CA ASP A 74 1.31 6.25 16.71
C ASP A 74 -0.12 6.38 17.24
N GLU A 75 -0.53 7.61 17.63
CA GLU A 75 -1.89 7.94 18.07
C GLU A 75 -2.96 7.56 17.02
N GLY A 76 -2.70 7.84 15.73
CA GLY A 76 -3.64 7.51 14.66
C GLY A 76 -3.75 6.00 14.40
N ILE A 77 -2.69 5.25 14.72
CA ILE A 77 -2.70 3.78 14.65
C ILE A 77 -3.51 3.21 15.82
N GLU A 78 -3.33 3.75 17.02
CA GLU A 78 -4.10 3.37 18.21
C GLU A 78 -5.60 3.63 18.04
N ASP A 79 -5.97 4.80 17.52
CA ASP A 79 -7.35 5.15 17.21
C ASP A 79 -7.98 4.16 16.23
N LEU A 80 -7.22 3.74 15.21
CA LEU A 80 -7.69 2.78 14.21
C LEU A 80 -7.89 1.39 14.81
N TYR A 81 -7.01 0.94 15.71
CA TYR A 81 -7.22 -0.29 16.47
C TYR A 81 -8.42 -0.20 17.43
N GLY A 82 -8.62 0.96 18.05
CA GLY A 82 -9.79 1.25 18.88
C GLY A 82 -11.10 1.13 18.08
N PHE A 83 -11.15 1.76 16.91
CA PHE A 83 -12.29 1.66 16.00
C PHE A 83 -12.57 0.22 15.56
N LEU A 84 -11.53 -0.55 15.20
CA LEU A 84 -11.68 -1.96 14.83
C LEU A 84 -12.19 -2.83 15.98
N SER A 85 -11.76 -2.55 17.21
CA SER A 85 -12.27 -3.22 18.41
C SER A 85 -13.76 -2.95 18.62
N GLN A 86 -14.18 -1.70 18.45
CA GLN A 86 -15.60 -1.33 18.51
C GLN A 86 -16.41 -2.01 17.41
N LEU A 87 -15.89 -2.07 16.19
CA LEU A 87 -16.54 -2.75 15.06
C LEU A 87 -16.72 -4.25 15.35
N LYS A 88 -15.69 -4.92 15.87
CA LYS A 88 -15.79 -6.34 16.29
C LYS A 88 -16.84 -6.53 17.38
N THR A 89 -16.87 -5.66 18.38
CA THR A 89 -17.86 -5.70 19.46
C THR A 89 -19.28 -5.57 18.93
N SER A 90 -19.52 -4.60 18.05
CA SER A 90 -20.82 -4.38 17.42
C SER A 90 -21.27 -5.57 16.55
N LEU A 91 -20.32 -6.17 15.81
CA LEU A 91 -20.61 -7.38 15.03
C LEU A 91 -20.92 -8.57 15.93
N ASN A 92 -20.19 -8.75 17.04
CA ASN A 92 -20.48 -9.81 17.99
C ASN A 92 -21.89 -9.67 18.58
N TYR A 93 -22.27 -8.47 18.97
CA TYR A 93 -23.62 -8.16 19.45
C TYR A 93 -24.70 -8.48 18.39
N SER A 94 -24.42 -8.15 17.13
CA SER A 94 -25.32 -8.49 16.01
C SER A 94 -25.46 -10.01 15.82
N LEU A 95 -24.38 -10.77 16.00
CA LEU A 95 -24.41 -12.25 15.94
C LEU A 95 -25.20 -12.86 17.09
N GLU A 96 -25.16 -12.26 18.28
CA GLU A 96 -25.93 -12.70 19.45
C GLU A 96 -27.44 -12.55 19.23
N GLN A 97 -27.85 -11.48 18.55
CA GLN A 97 -29.27 -11.20 18.27
C GLN A 97 -29.83 -11.91 17.04
N ALA A 98 -28.96 -12.49 16.21
CA ALA A 98 -29.37 -13.15 14.96
C ALA A 98 -30.24 -14.39 15.25
N LYS A 99 -31.56 -14.26 14.98
CA LYS A 99 -32.54 -15.34 15.13
C LYS A 99 -32.45 -16.41 14.04
N TRP A 100 -31.85 -16.08 12.89
CA TRP A 100 -31.73 -16.98 11.75
C TRP A 100 -30.56 -17.98 11.88
N MET A 101 -29.64 -17.77 12.82
CA MET A 101 -28.56 -18.71 13.12
C MET A 101 -28.89 -19.59 14.32
N ASN A 102 -28.59 -20.88 14.20
CA ASN A 102 -28.57 -21.80 15.33
C ASN A 102 -27.37 -21.51 16.26
N ASN A 103 -27.42 -22.06 17.48
CA ASN A 103 -26.40 -21.81 18.51
C ASN A 103 -25.00 -22.30 18.11
N GLU A 104 -24.89 -23.40 17.38
CA GLU A 104 -23.61 -23.94 16.95
C GLU A 104 -22.93 -23.04 15.92
N THR A 105 -23.65 -22.63 14.87
CA THR A 105 -23.16 -21.71 13.84
C THR A 105 -22.81 -20.36 14.46
N ARG A 106 -23.61 -19.87 15.41
CA ARG A 106 -23.30 -18.64 16.15
C ARG A 106 -21.95 -18.74 16.86
N ARG A 107 -21.71 -19.81 17.63
CA ARG A 107 -20.43 -20.02 18.33
C ARG A 107 -19.25 -20.07 17.36
N LYS A 108 -19.39 -20.75 16.22
CA LYS A 108 -18.34 -20.78 15.18
C LYS A 108 -18.09 -19.40 14.57
N ALA A 109 -19.14 -18.62 14.33
CA ALA A 109 -19.02 -17.25 13.82
C ALA A 109 -18.32 -16.32 14.82
N GLN A 110 -18.68 -16.40 16.12
CA GLN A 110 -18.04 -15.64 17.19
C GLN A 110 -16.57 -16.05 17.35
N PHE A 111 -16.27 -17.35 17.29
CA PHE A 111 -14.89 -17.84 17.31
C PHE A 111 -14.08 -17.31 16.12
N LYS A 112 -14.65 -17.30 14.92
CA LYS A 112 -13.99 -16.73 13.74
C LYS A 112 -13.72 -15.24 13.94
N LEU A 113 -14.69 -14.49 14.47
CA LEU A 113 -14.57 -13.05 14.74
C LEU A 113 -13.47 -12.74 15.77
N ASP A 114 -13.38 -13.53 16.84
CA ASP A 114 -12.30 -13.45 17.84
C ASP A 114 -10.92 -13.66 17.20
N LYS A 115 -10.83 -14.62 16.27
CA LYS A 115 -9.57 -14.94 15.56
C LYS A 115 -9.24 -14.05 14.37
N MET A 116 -10.09 -13.08 14.00
CA MET A 116 -9.75 -12.14 12.93
C MET A 116 -8.59 -11.23 13.37
N VAL A 117 -7.47 -11.30 12.68
CA VAL A 117 -6.35 -10.38 12.90
C VAL A 117 -6.53 -9.14 12.03
N ALA A 118 -6.35 -7.96 12.61
CA ALA A 118 -6.38 -6.70 11.90
C ALA A 118 -5.00 -6.38 11.33
N ASN A 119 -4.88 -6.39 10.01
CA ASN A 119 -3.68 -5.94 9.32
C ASN A 119 -3.96 -4.57 8.68
N LEU A 120 -3.27 -3.54 9.16
CA LEU A 120 -3.46 -2.13 8.77
C LEU A 120 -2.48 -1.70 7.67
N GLY A 121 -2.21 -2.58 6.71
CA GLY A 121 -1.38 -2.27 5.54
C GLY A 121 0.12 -2.56 5.72
N LEU A 122 0.54 -3.10 6.87
CA LEU A 122 1.88 -3.65 7.06
C LEU A 122 1.81 -5.12 7.43
N PRO A 123 2.64 -5.98 6.81
CA PRO A 123 2.78 -7.36 7.25
C PRO A 123 3.10 -7.42 8.75
N GLU A 124 2.51 -8.38 9.48
CA GLU A 124 2.71 -8.59 10.94
C GLU A 124 4.18 -8.73 11.37
N ASN A 125 5.09 -8.93 10.42
CA ASN A 125 6.51 -9.16 10.65
C ASN A 125 7.40 -7.97 10.28
N ILE A 126 6.83 -6.82 9.87
CA ILE A 126 7.59 -5.63 9.45
C ILE A 126 7.08 -4.39 10.18
N HIS A 127 7.66 -4.14 11.35
CA HIS A 127 7.43 -2.96 12.18
C HIS A 127 8.66 -2.05 12.23
N THR A 128 9.85 -2.58 11.95
CA THR A 128 11.11 -1.84 12.01
C THR A 128 11.83 -1.84 10.66
N ILE A 129 12.73 -0.86 10.48
CA ILE A 129 13.54 -0.77 9.27
C ILE A 129 14.46 -1.98 9.11
N GLU A 130 14.96 -2.55 10.20
CA GLU A 130 15.83 -3.74 10.19
C GLU A 130 15.08 -4.98 9.70
N GLN A 131 13.80 -5.10 10.06
CA GLN A 131 12.95 -6.18 9.57
C GLN A 131 12.64 -6.02 8.08
N LEU A 132 12.45 -4.78 7.63
CA LEU A 132 12.27 -4.47 6.22
C LEU A 132 13.55 -4.80 5.42
N ASP A 133 14.71 -4.37 5.89
CA ASP A 133 16.00 -4.66 5.26
C ASP A 133 16.25 -6.16 5.17
N LYS A 134 15.99 -6.91 6.25
CA LYS A 134 16.09 -8.37 6.25
C LYS A 134 15.13 -9.04 5.27
N ALA A 135 13.93 -8.48 5.08
CA ALA A 135 12.97 -9.02 4.11
C ALA A 135 13.47 -8.86 2.67
N PHE A 136 14.16 -7.76 2.36
CA PHE A 136 14.71 -7.48 1.03
C PHE A 136 16.17 -7.94 0.83
N GLU A 137 16.88 -8.38 1.87
CA GLU A 137 18.26 -8.88 1.81
C GLU A 137 18.49 -9.90 0.66
N PRO A 138 17.61 -10.90 0.41
CA PRO A 138 17.83 -11.86 -0.68
C PRO A 138 17.81 -11.26 -2.08
N THR A 139 17.26 -10.04 -2.22
CA THR A 139 17.25 -9.32 -3.48
C THR A 139 18.62 -8.74 -3.82
N GLY A 140 19.54 -8.55 -2.86
CA GLY A 140 20.85 -7.92 -3.07
C GLY A 140 20.76 -6.53 -3.71
N TRP A 141 21.84 -6.06 -4.33
CA TRP A 141 21.85 -4.75 -5.00
C TRP A 141 20.91 -4.69 -6.22
N ILE A 142 20.05 -3.68 -6.28
CA ILE A 142 19.15 -3.40 -7.41
C ILE A 142 19.64 -2.13 -8.09
N SER A 143 20.22 -2.26 -9.29
CA SER A 143 20.71 -1.11 -10.05
C SER A 143 19.56 -0.33 -10.69
N SER A 144 19.64 0.99 -10.64
CA SER A 144 18.75 1.92 -11.34
C SER A 144 19.03 2.03 -12.84
N GLU A 145 20.17 1.53 -13.32
CA GLU A 145 20.62 1.68 -14.71
C GLU A 145 19.85 0.77 -15.69
N ASN A 146 19.31 -0.34 -15.20
CA ASN A 146 18.57 -1.29 -16.03
C ASN A 146 17.28 -1.75 -15.36
N TYR A 147 16.20 -1.00 -15.64
CA TYR A 147 14.85 -1.28 -15.16
C TYR A 147 14.39 -2.72 -15.43
N VAL A 148 14.64 -3.25 -16.63
CA VAL A 148 14.18 -4.60 -17.01
C VAL A 148 14.85 -5.68 -16.15
N ASN A 149 16.15 -5.53 -15.88
CA ASN A 149 16.89 -6.45 -15.03
C ASN A 149 16.45 -6.35 -13.56
N ALA A 150 16.26 -5.12 -13.05
CA ALA A 150 15.73 -4.88 -11.71
C ALA A 150 14.34 -5.50 -11.52
N TYR A 151 13.42 -5.23 -12.46
CA TYR A 151 12.07 -5.78 -12.46
C TYR A 151 12.09 -7.31 -12.51
N ARG A 152 12.87 -7.91 -13.42
CA ARG A 152 13.01 -9.38 -13.50
C ARG A 152 13.53 -9.99 -12.21
N LYS A 153 14.49 -9.34 -11.54
CA LYS A 153 15.04 -9.79 -10.25
C LYS A 153 13.96 -9.80 -9.16
N MET A 154 13.19 -8.73 -9.10
CA MET A 154 12.09 -8.60 -8.13
C MET A 154 10.95 -9.57 -8.39
N MET A 155 10.57 -9.78 -9.65
CA MET A 155 9.55 -10.78 -9.99
C MET A 155 9.98 -12.21 -9.62
N LYS A 156 11.29 -12.53 -9.76
CA LYS A 156 11.84 -13.81 -9.28
C LYS A 156 11.77 -13.92 -7.75
N PHE A 157 12.08 -12.84 -7.02
CA PHE A 157 11.96 -12.79 -5.57
C PHE A 157 10.52 -13.03 -5.11
N HIS A 158 9.57 -12.28 -5.66
CA HIS A 158 8.14 -12.42 -5.36
C HIS A 158 7.60 -13.80 -5.72
N GLY A 159 7.97 -14.33 -6.89
CA GLY A 159 7.61 -15.69 -7.30
C GLY A 159 8.11 -16.75 -6.32
N LYS A 160 9.38 -16.66 -5.88
CA LYS A 160 9.94 -17.57 -4.88
C LYS A 160 9.24 -17.46 -3.53
N ASN A 161 8.94 -16.23 -3.07
CA ASN A 161 8.23 -16.01 -1.82
C ASN A 161 6.82 -16.58 -1.84
N LYS A 162 6.08 -16.37 -2.95
CA LYS A 162 4.75 -16.94 -3.15
C LYS A 162 4.77 -18.47 -3.10
N LEU A 163 5.74 -19.10 -3.77
CA LEU A 163 5.90 -20.56 -3.73
C LEU A 163 6.23 -21.04 -2.31
N ARG A 164 7.06 -20.32 -1.55
CA ARG A 164 7.38 -20.64 -0.15
C ARG A 164 6.14 -20.59 0.74
N LEU A 165 5.24 -19.63 0.53
CA LEU A 165 3.98 -19.55 1.27
C LEU A 165 3.10 -20.78 1.04
N VAL A 166 2.91 -21.16 -0.23
CA VAL A 166 2.10 -22.35 -0.60
C VAL A 166 2.68 -23.63 0.01
N LEU A 167 4.00 -23.80 -0.01
CA LEU A 167 4.66 -24.95 0.62
C LEU A 167 4.41 -25.00 2.13
N ASN A 168 4.45 -23.84 2.80
CA ASN A 168 4.22 -23.75 4.25
C ASN A 168 2.75 -23.98 4.61
N GLU A 169 1.80 -23.45 3.83
CA GLU A 169 0.37 -23.70 4.02
C GLU A 169 0.03 -25.18 3.85
N ASN A 170 0.55 -25.81 2.80
CA ASN A 170 0.38 -27.24 2.59
C ASN A 170 0.89 -28.03 3.78
N LYS A 171 2.10 -27.72 4.30
CA LYS A 171 2.63 -28.35 5.52
C LYS A 171 1.69 -28.18 6.71
N ARG A 172 1.18 -26.96 6.98
CA ARG A 172 0.23 -26.72 8.09
C ARG A 172 -1.06 -27.53 7.94
N ARG A 173 -1.63 -27.57 6.73
CA ARG A 173 -2.84 -28.34 6.44
C ARG A 173 -2.62 -29.84 6.70
N PHE A 174 -1.49 -30.39 6.27
CA PHE A 174 -1.13 -31.79 6.58
C PHE A 174 -0.97 -32.04 8.08
N THR A 175 -0.40 -31.10 8.85
CA THR A 175 -0.27 -31.24 10.30
C THR A 175 -1.61 -31.24 11.03
N ILE A 176 -2.54 -30.36 10.65
CA ILE A 176 -3.89 -30.29 11.25
C ILE A 176 -4.65 -31.59 11.00
N LEU A 177 -4.67 -32.07 9.76
CA LEU A 177 -5.33 -33.34 9.41
C LEU A 177 -4.75 -34.53 10.18
N LYS A 178 -3.44 -34.53 10.43
CA LYS A 178 -2.78 -35.57 11.22
C LYS A 178 -3.18 -35.52 12.69
N PHE A 179 -3.37 -34.33 13.26
CA PHE A 179 -3.78 -34.14 14.66
C PHE A 179 -5.26 -34.50 14.89
N GLU A 180 -6.13 -34.24 13.92
CA GLU A 180 -7.54 -34.66 13.95
C GLU A 180 -7.70 -36.19 13.86
N TYR A 181 -6.83 -36.88 13.12
CA TYR A 181 -6.83 -38.34 13.01
C TYR A 181 -6.33 -39.06 14.27
N THR A 182 -5.39 -38.47 15.03
CA THR A 182 -4.82 -39.10 16.24
C THR A 182 -5.64 -38.89 17.51
N ASN A 183 -6.63 -37.99 17.48
CA ASN A 183 -7.53 -37.69 18.61
C ASN A 183 -8.95 -38.27 18.42
N ASN A 184 -9.12 -39.16 17.43
CA ASN A 184 -10.29 -40.00 17.21
C ASN A 184 -9.91 -41.47 17.41
#